data_AF-A0A7G7BQY8-F1
#
_entry.id   AF-A0A7G7BQY8-F1
#
_cell.length_a   1.000
_cell.length_b   1.000
_cell.length_c   1.000
_cell.angle_alpha   90.00
_cell.angle_beta   90.00
_cell.angle_gamma   90.00
#
_symmetry.space_group_name_H-M   'P 1'
#
loop_
_entity.id
_entity.type
_entity.pdbx_description
1 polymer ?
#
loop_
_entity_poly.entity_id
_entity_poly.type
_entity_poly.pdbx_seq_one_letter_code
_entity_poly.pdbx_strand_id
1 'polypeptide(L)' 'MTAGPHFVLRPWELSDLPQPWITGSVRTAEAAGFRREGLLRSWQRVGERRRDMLMYASVNEERPSGGRAATDR' A
#
# COMPACT_ATOMS: atom_id res chain seq x y z
N MET A 1 14.75 -13.14 1.05
CA MET A 1 13.73 -12.43 0.26
C MET A 1 12.98 -11.52 1.23
N THR A 2 13.30 -10.23 1.28
CA THR A 2 12.56 -9.26 2.10
C THR A 2 11.36 -8.82 1.28
N ALA A 3 10.16 -9.28 1.62
CA ALA A 3 8.94 -8.67 1.14
C ALA A 3 8.89 -7.25 1.73
N GLY A 4 8.90 -6.21 0.89
CA GLY A 4 8.86 -4.84 1.37
C GLY A 4 7.55 -4.55 2.14
N PRO A 5 7.56 -3.64 3.13
CA PRO A 5 6.40 -3.33 3.97
C PRO A 5 5.23 -2.69 3.21
N HIS A 6 5.45 -2.23 1.97
CA HIS A 6 4.52 -1.39 1.23
C HIS A 6 4.11 -2.05 -0.08
N PHE A 7 2.85 -1.88 -0.45
CA PHE A 7 2.38 -2.13 -1.80
C PHE A 7 1.46 -1.00 -2.25
N VAL A 8 1.26 -0.90 -3.57
CA VAL A 8 0.41 0.14 -4.14
C VAL A 8 -0.72 -0.50 -4.91
N LEU A 9 -1.95 -0.20 -4.50
CA LEU A 9 -3.16 -0.61 -5.20
C LEU A 9 -3.42 0.36 -6.36
N ARG A 10 -3.73 -0.21 -7.53
CA ARG A 10 -4.05 0.51 -8.78
C ARG A 10 -5.52 0.29 -9.14
N PRO A 11 -6.46 1.05 -8.56
CA PRO A 11 -7.89 0.75 -8.68
C PRO A 11 -8.41 0.71 -10.11
N TRP A 12 -7.76 1.42 -11.03
CA TRP A 12 -8.15 1.46 -12.44
C TRP A 12 -7.63 0.26 -13.24
N GLU A 13 -6.62 -0.50 -12.78
CA GLU A 13 -6.29 -1.79 -13.41
C GLU A 13 -7.38 -2.83 -13.14
N LEU A 14 -8.21 -2.58 -12.12
CA LEU A 14 -9.39 -3.36 -11.77
C LEU A 14 -10.68 -2.76 -12.36
N SER A 15 -10.59 -1.77 -13.26
CA SER A 15 -11.77 -1.05 -13.78
C SER A 15 -12.74 -1.93 -14.58
N ASP A 16 -12.23 -3.01 -15.17
CA ASP A 16 -13.03 -4.01 -15.88
C ASP A 16 -13.68 -5.03 -14.93
N LEU A 17 -13.35 -4.97 -13.64
CA LEU A 17 -14.03 -5.75 -12.61
C LEU A 17 -15.26 -4.98 -12.09
N PRO A 18 -16.36 -5.68 -11.79
CA PRO A 18 -17.50 -5.04 -11.12
C PRO A 18 -17.04 -4.35 -9.83
N GLN A 19 -17.55 -3.15 -9.55
CA GLN A 19 -17.26 -2.35 -8.34
C GLN A 19 -17.21 -3.13 -6.99
N PRO A 20 -18.02 -4.19 -6.75
CA PRO A 20 -17.87 -5.02 -5.55
C PRO A 20 -16.50 -5.70 -5.39
N TRP A 21 -15.79 -6.01 -6.48
CA TRP A 21 -14.47 -6.66 -6.44
C TRP A 21 -13.34 -5.67 -6.14
N ILE A 22 -13.51 -4.41 -6.53
CA ILE A 22 -12.61 -3.31 -6.16
C ILE A 22 -12.74 -3.05 -4.65
N THR A 23 -13.98 -3.00 -4.15
CA THR A 23 -14.26 -2.94 -2.70
C THR A 23 -13.70 -4.17 -1.98
N GLY A 24 -13.79 -5.35 -2.60
CA GLY A 24 -13.21 -6.59 -2.10
C GLY A 24 -11.70 -6.52 -1.92
N SER A 25 -10.97 -6.03 -2.93
CA SER A 25 -9.50 -5.90 -2.87
C SER A 25 -9.04 -4.93 -1.79
N VAL A 26 -9.76 -3.82 -1.59
CA VAL A 26 -9.51 -2.89 -0.48
C VAL A 26 -9.74 -3.57 0.87
N ARG A 27 -10.86 -4.30 1.02
CA ARG A 27 -11.16 -5.04 2.25
C ARG A 27 -10.16 -6.15 2.53
N THR A 28 -9.67 -6.85 1.50
CA THR A 28 -8.64 -7.88 1.64
C THR A 28 -7.32 -7.27 2.13
N ALA A 29 -6.92 -6.11 1.58
CA ALA A 29 -5.73 -5.40 2.05
C ALA A 29 -5.85 -5.00 3.53
N GLU A 30 -6.98 -4.42 3.91
CA GLU A 30 -7.25 -4.03 5.30
C GLU A 30 -7.31 -5.22 6.25
N ALA A 31 -7.96 -6.32 5.84
CA ALA A 31 -8.03 -7.56 6.61
C ALA A 31 -6.66 -8.25 6.76
N ALA A 32 -5.78 -8.10 5.77
CA ALA A 32 -4.40 -8.58 5.82
C ALA A 32 -3.48 -7.73 6.70
N GLY A 33 -4.00 -6.68 7.37
CA GLY A 33 -3.24 -5.82 8.28
C GLY A 33 -2.51 -4.67 7.59
N PHE A 34 -2.83 -4.39 6.33
CA PHE A 34 -2.33 -3.19 5.66
C PHE A 34 -3.23 -1.99 5.94
N ARG A 35 -2.62 -0.82 6.14
CA ARG A 35 -3.34 0.46 6.24
C ARG A 35 -3.05 1.31 5.03
N ARG A 36 -4.06 2.06 4.60
CA ARG A 36 -3.91 3.09 3.58
C ARG A 36 -3.05 4.22 4.14
N GLU A 37 -1.83 4.36 3.64
CA GLU A 37 -0.90 5.43 4.01
C GLU A 37 -1.18 6.73 3.28
N GLY A 38 -1.64 6.66 2.02
CA GLY A 38 -1.86 7.86 1.24
C GLY A 38 -2.38 7.63 -0.18
N LEU A 39 -2.72 8.73 -0.83
CA LEU A 39 -3.11 8.78 -2.24
C LEU A 39 -2.03 9.49 -3.04
N LEU A 40 -1.33 8.76 -3.90
CA LEU A 40 -0.36 9.31 -4.83
C LEU A 40 -1.09 9.77 -6.09
N ARG A 41 -1.48 11.05 -6.10
CA ARG A 41 -2.21 11.64 -7.23
C ARG A 41 -1.32 11.72 -8.46
N SER A 42 -1.86 11.32 -9.61
CA SER A 42 -1.20 11.41 -10.91
C SER A 42 0.19 10.74 -10.98
N TRP A 43 0.41 9.70 -10.16
CA TRP A 43 1.70 9.05 -10.00
C TRP A 43 2.08 8.19 -11.20
N GLN A 44 1.14 7.40 -11.72
CA GLN A 44 1.39 6.52 -12.86
C GLN A 44 0.75 7.05 -14.13
N ARG A 45 1.53 7.10 -15.22
CA ARG A 45 1.00 7.36 -16.56
C ARG A 45 0.50 6.04 -17.17
N VAL A 46 -0.76 6.01 -17.56
CA VAL A 46 -1.43 4.86 -18.18
C VAL A 46 -2.10 5.33 -19.46
N GLY A 47 -1.53 4.94 -20.60
CA GLY A 47 -1.85 5.56 -21.89
C GLY A 47 -1.55 7.06 -21.88
N GLU A 48 -2.53 7.88 -22.25
CA GLU A 48 -2.42 9.34 -22.28
C GLU A 48 -2.78 10.02 -20.94
N ARG A 49 -3.26 9.26 -19.94
CA ARG A 49 -3.76 9.81 -18.68
C ARG A 49 -2.84 9.48 -17.52
N ARG A 50 -2.71 10.41 -16.58
CA ARG A 50 -2.12 10.13 -15.26
C ARG A 50 -3.23 9.63 -14.32
N ARG A 51 -2.91 8.63 -13.50
CA ARG A 51 -3.85 7.95 -12.60
C ARG A 51 -3.34 7.99 -11.16
N ASP A 52 -4.28 7.97 -10.24
CA ASP A 52 -4.04 8.11 -8.81
C ASP A 52 -3.90 6.75 -8.14
N MET A 53 -2.85 6.57 -7.35
CA MET A 53 -2.52 5.30 -6.70
C MET A 53 -2.81 5.32 -5.21
N LEU A 54 -3.39 4.24 -4.69
CA LEU A 54 -3.60 4.06 -3.26
C LEU A 54 -2.40 3.32 -2.67
N MET A 55 -1.68 3.97 -1.77
CA MET A 55 -0.53 3.40 -1.08
C MET A 55 -0.99 2.70 0.20
N TYR A 56 -0.51 1.47 0.38
CA TYR A 56 -0.77 0.66 1.56
C TYR A 56 0.55 0.22 2.19
N ALA A 57 0.59 0.18 3.51
CA ALA A 57 1.69 -0.40 4.27
C ALA A 57 1.22 -1.35 5.34
N SER A 58 2.06 -2.34 5.59
CA SER A 58 1.90 -3.28 6.69
C SER A 58 2.08 -2.55 8.01
N VAL A 59 1.07 -2.62 8.87
CA VAL A 59 1.16 -2.09 10.24
C VAL A 59 1.96 -3.03 11.14
N ASN A 60 2.10 -4.29 10.73
CA ASN A 60 2.84 -5.29 11.50
C ASN A 60 4.37 -5.08 11.46
N GLU A 61 4.86 -4.14 10.66
CA GLU A 61 6.28 -3.75 10.63
C GLU A 61 6.53 -2.40 11.31
N GLU A 62 5.75 -2.05 12.33
CA GLU A 62 6.20 -1.12 13.36
C GLU A 62 7.31 -1.80 14.18
N ARG A 63 8.46 -2.03 13.55
CA ARG A 63 9.72 -2.17 14.27
C ARG A 63 9.83 -0.87 15.07
N PRO A 64 9.94 -0.91 16.41
CA PRO A 64 10.06 0.31 17.17
C PRO A 64 11.24 1.08 16.59
N SER A 65 10.97 2.30 16.14
CA SER A 65 11.98 3.27 15.75
C SER A 65 12.74 3.62 17.04
N GLY A 66 13.63 2.72 17.43
CA GLY A 66 14.23 2.66 18.76
C GLY A 66 15.61 2.03 18.67
N GLY A 67 16.40 2.47 17.69
CA GLY A 67 17.85 2.30 17.71
C GLY A 67 18.44 3.14 18.85
N ARG A 68 18.27 2.69 20.09
CA ARG A 68 19.19 3.06 21.17
C ARG A 68 20.27 1.98 21.15
N ALA A 69 21.38 2.31 20.49
CA ALA A 69 22.59 1.50 20.48
C ALA A 69 22.93 1.12 21.93
N ALA A 70 22.78 -0.17 22.22
CA ALA A 70 23.38 -0.80 23.38
C ALA A 70 24.82 -1.12 23.02
N THR A 71 25.72 -0.18 23.31
CA THR A 71 27.16 -0.36 23.52
C THR A 71 27.64 0.99 24.03
N ASP A 72 28.09 1.11 25.28
CA ASP A 72 29.48 0.81 25.61
C ASP A 72 29.62 0.57 27.13
N ARG A 73 30.18 -0.59 27.51
CA ARG A 73 30.90 -0.77 28.77
C ARG A 73 32.00 -1.80 28.56
#